data_AF-A0A7Y7YSL7-F1
#
_entry.id   AF-A0A7Y7YSL7-F1
#
_cell.length_a   1.000
_cell.length_b   1.000
_cell.length_c   1.000
_cell.angle_alpha   90.00
_cell.angle_beta   90.00
_cell.angle_gamma   90.00
#
_symmetry.space_group_name_H-M   'P 1'
#
loop_
_entity.id
_entity.type
_entity.pdbx_description
1 polymer ?
#
loop_
_entity_poly.entity_id
_entity_poly.type
_entity_poly.pdbx_seq_one_letter_code
_entity_poly.pdbx_strand_id
1 'polypeptide(L)'
;MSNSLSIRDQNSFISAYKNLLNDSDNRIHKGDVNTLNRILNKCDKVEVGQLLMTKMESYPKDPVALKDTFSKLFDKLEAQDSKMHDKKEEKLKHIQQKLAPVVQDIHKNEINAHNAKINGEIKDLANGLQLISKNIYHEKNEITTLQGNIDNAEAQIKKLHNEIKPLADALKNTSPKDFAAKDAERLKNTEAKISQLVAKQNAEISTLNKKIAAHENSRAVLLDFARKHGVSSAEQDLKKAEDGYIYDKRDTGFGTTSWKDHLGSDKYAIKNFGYDLKEGRRQYSDLIKVPNHEGKQWQKLMQNFDNAPKNIKALQREISQLNNEYKRDINQVKLENRLSAKLEIEQRINSKQETIRSLEKNKEIASGEIKSSYDYISVLEARKSPLIAKMDELKSHIKQDS
;
A
#
# COMPACT_ATOMS: atom_id res chain seq x y z
N MET A 1 -49.84 -49.36 2.78
CA MET A 1 -50.71 -49.55 3.97
C MET A 1 -50.27 -48.56 5.03
N SER A 2 -51.16 -47.70 5.50
CA SER A 2 -50.81 -46.58 6.38
C SER A 2 -50.36 -47.10 7.74
N ASN A 3 -49.07 -46.94 8.05
CA ASN A 3 -48.43 -47.25 9.33
C ASN A 3 -48.86 -46.29 10.47
N SER A 4 -50.12 -45.80 10.44
CA SER A 4 -50.65 -44.82 11.37
C SER A 4 -51.93 -45.36 12.00
N LEU A 5 -51.96 -45.44 13.32
CA LEU A 5 -53.20 -45.64 14.07
C LEU A 5 -54.25 -44.60 13.69
N SER A 6 -55.51 -45.01 13.58
CA SER A 6 -56.61 -44.05 13.43
C SER A 6 -56.67 -43.09 14.62
N ILE A 7 -57.11 -41.85 14.41
CA ILE A 7 -57.34 -40.87 15.49
C ILE A 7 -58.26 -41.46 16.58
N ARG A 8 -59.25 -42.27 16.17
CA ARG A 8 -60.14 -42.99 17.08
C ARG A 8 -59.38 -43.97 17.98
N ASP A 9 -58.48 -44.78 17.43
CA ASP A 9 -57.65 -45.70 18.22
C ASP A 9 -56.67 -44.92 19.12
N GLN A 10 -56.09 -43.80 18.67
CA GLN A 10 -55.22 -42.95 19.51
C GLN A 10 -55.97 -42.37 20.72
N ASN A 11 -57.15 -41.78 20.50
CA ASN A 11 -57.97 -41.23 21.58
C ASN A 11 -58.46 -42.34 22.54
N SER A 12 -58.82 -43.51 21.99
CA SER A 12 -59.21 -44.67 22.81
C SER A 12 -58.06 -45.16 23.69
N PHE A 13 -56.82 -45.12 23.20
CA PHE A 13 -55.64 -45.45 23.98
C PHE A 13 -55.41 -44.46 25.12
N ILE A 14 -55.42 -43.15 24.82
CA ILE A 14 -55.21 -42.08 25.80
C ILE A 14 -56.28 -42.13 26.89
N SER A 15 -57.56 -42.27 26.54
CA SER A 15 -58.65 -42.38 27.52
C SER A 15 -58.52 -43.63 28.38
N ALA A 16 -58.26 -44.80 27.78
CA ALA A 16 -58.10 -46.05 28.53
C ALA A 16 -56.89 -46.01 29.47
N TYR A 17 -55.78 -45.41 29.04
CA TYR A 17 -54.58 -45.26 29.87
C TYR A 17 -54.82 -44.28 31.02
N LYS A 18 -55.48 -43.15 30.75
CA LYS A 18 -55.86 -42.17 31.78
C LYS A 18 -56.80 -42.77 32.84
N ASN A 19 -57.78 -43.57 32.41
CA ASN A 19 -58.67 -44.29 33.33
C ASN A 19 -57.91 -45.31 34.18
N LEU A 20 -56.94 -46.02 33.58
CA LEU A 20 -56.09 -46.98 34.29
C LEU A 20 -55.31 -46.31 35.43
N LEU A 21 -54.78 -45.11 35.17
CA LEU A 21 -54.01 -44.30 36.12
C LEU A 21 -54.87 -43.42 37.04
N ASN A 22 -56.19 -43.51 36.98
CA ASN A 22 -57.03 -42.69 37.84
C ASN A 22 -57.02 -43.22 39.28
N ASP A 23 -56.41 -42.47 40.19
CA ASP A 23 -56.30 -42.82 41.61
C ASP A 23 -57.64 -42.71 42.36
N SER A 24 -58.63 -41.99 41.82
CA SER A 24 -59.96 -41.87 42.44
C SER A 24 -60.85 -43.10 42.22
N ASP A 25 -60.46 -43.99 41.31
CA ASP A 25 -61.18 -45.24 41.03
C ASP A 25 -60.38 -46.41 41.59
N ASN A 26 -60.93 -47.16 42.54
CA ASN A 26 -60.24 -48.29 43.17
C ASN A 26 -60.24 -49.56 42.30
N ARG A 27 -60.76 -49.50 41.06
CA ARG A 27 -60.90 -50.68 40.19
C ARG A 27 -60.09 -50.52 38.91
N ILE A 28 -59.47 -51.62 38.49
CA ILE A 28 -58.92 -51.77 37.14
C ILE A 28 -60.02 -52.35 36.25
N HIS A 29 -60.50 -51.56 35.29
CA HIS A 29 -61.56 -51.98 34.39
C HIS A 29 -61.04 -52.88 33.28
N LYS A 30 -61.75 -53.99 33.05
CA LYS A 30 -61.45 -54.93 31.95
C LYS A 30 -61.50 -54.23 30.58
N GLY A 31 -62.41 -53.27 30.41
CA GLY A 31 -62.59 -52.51 29.16
C GLY A 31 -61.34 -51.72 28.79
N ASP A 32 -60.75 -51.02 29.75
CA ASP A 32 -59.55 -50.21 29.55
C ASP A 32 -58.33 -51.08 29.23
N VAL A 33 -58.08 -52.11 30.04
CA VAL A 33 -56.97 -53.05 29.84
C VAL A 33 -57.08 -53.80 28.50
N ASN A 34 -58.29 -54.18 28.08
CA ASN A 34 -58.52 -54.78 26.77
C ASN A 34 -58.26 -53.80 25.62
N THR A 35 -58.68 -52.54 25.80
CA THR A 35 -58.51 -51.48 24.80
C THR A 35 -57.03 -51.19 24.59
N LEU A 36 -56.26 -51.05 25.68
CA LEU A 36 -54.81 -50.86 25.64
C LEU A 36 -54.10 -52.03 24.95
N ASN A 37 -54.41 -53.28 25.32
CA ASN A 37 -53.82 -54.47 24.70
C ASN A 37 -54.12 -54.56 23.20
N ARG A 38 -55.39 -54.36 22.82
CA ARG A 38 -55.81 -54.38 21.40
C ARG A 38 -55.04 -53.34 20.59
N ILE A 39 -54.86 -52.15 21.13
CA ILE A 39 -54.20 -51.05 20.42
C ILE A 39 -52.69 -51.27 20.36
N LEU A 40 -52.04 -51.66 21.47
CA LEU A 40 -50.61 -51.98 21.49
C LEU A 40 -50.25 -53.19 20.60
N ASN A 41 -51.16 -54.15 20.44
CA ASN A 41 -50.99 -55.26 19.49
C ASN A 41 -51.04 -54.83 18.01
N LYS A 42 -51.60 -53.65 17.72
CA LYS A 42 -51.53 -53.05 16.38
C LYS A 42 -50.26 -52.20 16.20
N CYS A 43 -49.47 -52.01 17.26
CA CYS A 43 -48.28 -51.17 17.28
C CYS A 43 -47.03 -52.06 17.29
N ASP A 44 -46.59 -52.47 16.11
CA ASP A 44 -45.35 -53.26 15.98
C ASP A 44 -44.08 -52.40 15.96
N LYS A 45 -44.26 -51.06 15.86
CA LYS A 45 -43.19 -50.07 15.73
C LYS A 45 -43.12 -49.18 16.96
N VAL A 46 -41.90 -48.98 17.47
CA VAL A 46 -41.62 -48.13 18.63
C VAL A 46 -42.07 -46.70 18.40
N GLU A 47 -41.90 -46.18 17.18
CA GLU A 47 -42.26 -44.80 16.79
C GLU A 47 -43.76 -44.52 16.91
N VAL A 48 -44.60 -45.53 16.67
CA VAL A 48 -46.06 -45.41 16.82
C VAL A 48 -46.43 -45.38 18.31
N GLY A 49 -45.72 -46.16 19.13
CA GLY A 49 -45.83 -46.10 20.59
C GLY A 49 -45.39 -44.75 21.15
N GLN A 50 -44.32 -44.16 20.62
CA GLN A 50 -43.83 -42.84 21.03
C GLN A 50 -44.87 -41.76 20.80
N LEU A 51 -45.50 -41.76 19.62
CA LEU A 51 -46.56 -40.81 19.29
C LEU A 51 -47.76 -40.92 20.26
N LEU A 52 -48.11 -42.14 20.69
CA LEU A 52 -49.16 -42.35 21.68
C LEU A 52 -48.76 -41.83 23.06
N MET A 53 -47.54 -42.15 23.52
CA MET A 53 -47.03 -41.75 24.84
C MET A 53 -46.88 -40.23 24.97
N THR A 54 -46.27 -39.59 23.98
CA THR A 54 -46.02 -38.13 23.97
C THR A 54 -47.28 -37.28 23.83
N LYS A 55 -48.40 -37.84 23.35
CA LYS A 55 -49.71 -37.17 23.33
C LYS A 55 -50.43 -37.17 24.67
N MET A 56 -49.96 -37.96 25.64
CA MET A 56 -50.53 -37.99 26.99
C MET A 56 -49.90 -36.90 27.85
N GLU A 57 -50.71 -36.16 28.61
CA GLU A 57 -50.22 -35.11 29.52
C GLU A 57 -49.35 -35.68 30.66
N SER A 58 -49.64 -36.91 31.10
CA SER A 58 -48.95 -37.60 32.20
C SER A 58 -48.57 -39.03 31.81
N TYR A 59 -47.41 -39.19 31.18
CA TYR A 59 -46.83 -40.50 30.89
C TYR A 59 -45.49 -40.70 31.62
N PRO A 60 -45.06 -41.95 31.85
CA PRO A 60 -43.77 -42.23 32.48
C PRO A 60 -42.62 -41.82 31.54
N LYS A 61 -41.79 -40.89 31.99
CA LYS A 61 -40.71 -40.29 31.18
C LYS A 61 -39.42 -41.11 31.15
N ASP A 62 -39.27 -42.05 32.08
CA ASP A 62 -38.11 -42.91 32.20
C ASP A 62 -38.50 -44.35 32.59
N PRO A 63 -37.60 -45.34 32.41
CA PRO A 63 -37.89 -46.74 32.71
C PRO A 63 -38.25 -47.02 34.18
N VAL A 64 -37.73 -46.23 35.13
CA VAL A 64 -38.03 -46.39 36.57
C VAL A 64 -39.45 -45.92 36.86
N ALA A 65 -39.82 -44.73 36.38
CA ALA A 65 -41.17 -44.21 36.48
C ALA A 65 -42.19 -45.16 35.84
N LEU A 66 -41.85 -45.79 34.70
CA LEU A 66 -42.71 -46.81 34.09
C LEU A 66 -42.87 -48.02 35.01
N LYS A 67 -41.77 -48.53 35.57
CA LYS A 67 -41.80 -49.64 36.51
C LYS A 67 -42.66 -49.32 37.73
N ASP A 68 -42.48 -48.16 38.34
CA ASP A 68 -43.23 -47.73 39.52
C ASP A 68 -44.72 -47.54 39.21
N THR A 69 -45.04 -46.99 38.03
CA THR A 69 -46.42 -46.87 37.56
C THR A 69 -47.10 -48.24 37.49
N PHE A 70 -46.43 -49.24 36.91
CA PHE A 70 -46.98 -50.58 36.81
C PHE A 70 -47.01 -51.33 38.15
N SER A 71 -46.02 -51.13 39.04
CA SER A 71 -46.06 -51.66 40.41
C SER A 71 -47.33 -51.21 41.14
N LYS A 72 -47.66 -49.91 41.10
CA LYS A 72 -48.91 -49.39 41.69
C LYS A 72 -50.17 -50.00 41.08
N LEU A 73 -50.16 -50.25 39.76
CA LEU A 73 -51.28 -50.90 39.08
C LEU A 73 -51.42 -52.38 39.50
N PHE A 74 -50.31 -53.09 39.72
CA PHE A 74 -50.36 -54.44 40.25
C PHE A 74 -50.88 -54.46 41.70
N ASP A 75 -50.41 -53.56 42.57
CA ASP A 75 -50.92 -53.43 43.94
C ASP A 75 -52.43 -53.13 43.97
N LYS A 76 -52.88 -52.23 43.08
CA LYS A 76 -54.30 -51.89 42.88
C LYS A 76 -55.13 -53.08 42.38
N LEU A 77 -54.56 -53.93 41.52
CA LEU A 77 -55.22 -55.13 41.04
C LEU A 77 -55.39 -56.16 42.16
N GLU A 78 -54.36 -56.32 42.98
CA GLU A 78 -54.34 -57.22 44.14
C GLU A 78 -55.42 -56.82 45.15
N ALA A 79 -55.48 -55.53 45.49
CA ALA A 79 -56.48 -54.98 46.41
C ALA A 79 -57.92 -55.07 45.88
N GLN A 80 -58.13 -55.22 44.57
CA GLN A 80 -59.46 -55.25 43.95
C GLN A 80 -60.22 -56.57 44.21
N ASP A 81 -59.54 -57.67 44.57
CA ASP A 81 -60.12 -59.02 44.76
C ASP A 81 -61.09 -59.43 43.64
N SER A 82 -60.58 -59.43 42.40
CA SER A 82 -61.39 -59.63 41.20
C SER A 82 -61.40 -61.09 40.73
N LYS A 83 -62.58 -61.65 40.38
CA LYS A 83 -62.71 -62.95 39.67
C LYS A 83 -61.98 -63.04 38.31
N MET A 84 -61.39 -61.95 37.84
CA MET A 84 -60.68 -61.82 36.57
C MET A 84 -59.23 -61.33 36.78
N HIS A 85 -58.69 -61.51 37.99
CA HIS A 85 -57.36 -61.04 38.39
C HIS A 85 -56.28 -61.52 37.41
N ASP A 86 -56.07 -62.84 37.28
CA ASP A 86 -55.02 -63.42 36.42
C ASP A 86 -55.05 -62.85 34.99
N LYS A 87 -56.24 -62.76 34.39
CA LYS A 87 -56.44 -62.25 33.02
C LYS A 87 -56.14 -60.75 32.88
N LYS A 88 -56.35 -59.96 33.94
CA LYS A 88 -55.98 -58.54 33.97
C LYS A 88 -54.47 -58.39 34.22
N GLU A 89 -53.90 -59.21 35.08
CA GLU A 89 -52.49 -59.20 35.41
C GLU A 89 -51.63 -59.56 34.18
N GLU A 90 -51.93 -60.64 33.47
CA GLU A 90 -51.26 -61.03 32.22
C GLU A 90 -51.27 -59.89 31.19
N LYS A 91 -52.42 -59.23 31.09
CA LYS A 91 -52.63 -58.11 30.18
C LYS A 91 -51.87 -56.86 30.59
N LEU A 92 -51.74 -56.58 31.90
CA LEU A 92 -50.92 -55.49 32.40
C LEU A 92 -49.43 -55.78 32.17
N LYS A 93 -48.97 -57.02 32.41
CA LYS A 93 -47.60 -57.46 32.07
C LYS A 93 -47.30 -57.25 30.59
N HIS A 94 -48.22 -57.65 29.70
CA HIS A 94 -48.07 -57.44 28.26
C HIS A 94 -48.02 -55.94 27.87
N ILE A 95 -48.88 -55.09 28.47
CA ILE A 95 -48.83 -53.63 28.26
C ILE A 95 -47.47 -53.09 28.71
N GLN A 96 -46.99 -53.46 29.90
CA GLN A 96 -45.69 -53.03 30.43
C GLN A 96 -44.54 -53.44 29.50
N GLN A 97 -44.54 -54.69 29.02
CA GLN A 97 -43.54 -55.20 28.08
C GLN A 97 -43.53 -54.45 26.76
N LYS A 98 -44.70 -54.07 26.22
CA LYS A 98 -44.81 -53.29 24.98
C LYS A 98 -44.40 -51.83 25.17
N LEU A 99 -44.64 -51.24 26.34
CA LEU A 99 -44.29 -49.84 26.62
C LEU A 99 -42.83 -49.64 27.07
N ALA A 100 -42.19 -50.66 27.64
CA ALA A 100 -40.80 -50.60 28.09
C ALA A 100 -39.81 -50.10 27.00
N PRO A 101 -39.75 -50.70 25.79
CA PRO A 101 -38.85 -50.21 24.74
C PRO A 101 -39.23 -48.81 24.23
N VAL A 102 -40.51 -48.43 24.30
CA VAL A 102 -40.99 -47.10 23.90
C VAL A 102 -40.50 -46.02 24.86
N VAL A 103 -40.68 -46.23 26.17
CA VAL A 103 -40.22 -45.29 27.20
C VAL A 103 -38.69 -45.21 27.23
N GLN A 104 -38.00 -46.34 27.04
CA GLN A 104 -36.55 -46.35 26.94
C GLN A 104 -36.04 -45.51 25.77
N ASP A 105 -36.68 -45.58 24.60
CA ASP A 105 -36.27 -44.78 23.44
C ASP A 105 -36.63 -43.30 23.60
N ILE A 106 -37.78 -42.96 24.18
CA ILE A 106 -38.12 -41.56 24.53
C ILE A 106 -37.07 -40.97 25.46
N HIS A 107 -36.76 -41.66 26.56
CA HIS A 107 -35.77 -41.22 27.55
C HIS A 107 -34.39 -41.02 26.91
N LYS A 108 -33.96 -41.97 26.08
CA LYS A 108 -32.71 -41.86 25.31
C LYS A 108 -32.71 -40.66 24.37
N ASN A 109 -33.81 -40.39 23.68
CA ASN A 109 -33.93 -39.25 22.77
C ASN A 109 -33.90 -37.91 23.52
N GLU A 110 -34.52 -37.82 24.70
CA GLU A 110 -34.45 -36.65 25.57
C GLU A 110 -33.02 -36.38 26.07
N ILE A 111 -32.32 -37.42 26.54
CA ILE A 111 -30.90 -37.35 26.92
C ILE A 111 -30.04 -36.89 25.74
N ASN A 112 -30.22 -37.48 24.56
CA ASN A 112 -29.46 -37.11 23.36
C ASN A 112 -29.70 -35.64 22.95
N ALA A 113 -30.94 -35.17 23.02
CA ALA A 113 -31.28 -33.78 22.73
C ALA A 113 -30.65 -32.82 23.75
N HIS A 114 -30.68 -33.17 25.03
CA HIS A 114 -30.03 -32.41 26.10
C HIS A 114 -28.50 -32.34 25.90
N ASN A 115 -27.87 -33.50 25.69
CA ASN A 115 -26.43 -33.61 25.43
C ASN A 115 -26.01 -32.86 24.16
N ALA A 116 -26.82 -32.87 23.10
CA ALA A 116 -26.56 -32.10 21.88
C ALA A 116 -26.52 -30.59 22.14
N LYS A 117 -27.44 -30.07 22.97
CA LYS A 117 -27.45 -28.66 23.38
C LYS A 117 -26.20 -28.31 24.18
N ILE A 118 -25.86 -29.12 25.19
CA ILE A 118 -24.66 -28.90 26.00
C ILE A 118 -23.39 -28.93 25.13
N ASN A 119 -23.28 -29.89 24.21
CA ASN A 119 -22.14 -29.96 23.28
C ASN A 119 -22.02 -28.71 22.39
N GLY A 120 -23.15 -28.13 21.98
CA GLY A 120 -23.18 -26.84 21.29
C GLY A 120 -22.56 -25.71 22.14
N GLU A 121 -22.98 -25.59 23.40
CA GLU A 121 -22.45 -24.59 24.33
C GLU A 121 -20.95 -24.79 24.62
N ILE A 122 -20.50 -26.03 24.79
CA ILE A 122 -19.08 -26.38 24.95
C ILE A 122 -18.28 -25.93 23.73
N LYS A 123 -18.79 -26.15 22.52
CA LYS A 123 -18.12 -25.75 21.28
C LYS A 123 -17.95 -24.23 21.20
N ASP A 124 -18.97 -23.47 21.58
CA ASP A 124 -18.91 -22.01 21.58
C ASP A 124 -17.92 -21.47 22.61
N LEU A 125 -17.88 -22.07 23.81
CA LEU A 125 -16.86 -21.74 24.83
C LEU A 125 -15.44 -22.06 24.34
N ALA A 126 -15.24 -23.21 23.68
CA ALA A 126 -13.96 -23.59 23.11
C ALA A 126 -13.49 -22.61 22.02
N ASN A 127 -14.40 -22.18 21.15
CA ASN A 127 -14.12 -21.14 20.14
C ASN A 127 -13.72 -19.82 20.82
N GLY A 128 -14.43 -19.41 21.88
CA GLY A 128 -14.10 -18.23 22.66
C GLY A 128 -12.71 -18.29 23.29
N LEU A 129 -12.35 -19.43 23.89
CA LEU A 129 -11.01 -19.67 24.46
C LEU A 129 -9.91 -19.64 23.39
N GLN A 130 -10.18 -20.20 22.21
CA GLN A 130 -9.24 -20.16 21.09
C GLN A 130 -9.01 -18.72 20.60
N LEU A 131 -10.07 -17.91 20.49
CA LEU A 131 -9.98 -16.50 20.11
C LEU A 131 -9.17 -15.69 21.12
N ILE A 132 -9.44 -15.86 22.42
CA ILE A 132 -8.67 -15.23 23.49
C ILE A 132 -7.18 -15.57 23.38
N SER A 133 -6.86 -16.85 23.13
CA SER A 133 -5.48 -17.32 23.00
C SER A 133 -4.78 -16.70 21.78
N LYS A 134 -5.48 -16.54 20.65
CA LYS A 134 -4.96 -15.85 19.46
C LYS A 134 -4.68 -14.38 19.75
N ASN A 135 -5.58 -13.69 20.45
CA ASN A 135 -5.39 -12.28 20.79
C ASN A 135 -4.19 -12.08 21.72
N ILE A 136 -4.02 -12.94 22.74
CA ILE A 136 -2.84 -12.89 23.61
C ILE A 136 -1.54 -13.10 22.82
N TYR A 137 -1.54 -14.03 21.86
CA TYR A 137 -0.38 -14.25 21.00
C TYR A 137 -0.06 -13.03 20.13
N HIS A 138 -1.09 -12.38 19.57
CA HIS A 138 -0.94 -11.14 18.81
C HIS A 138 -0.28 -10.04 19.65
N GLU A 139 -0.81 -9.76 20.83
CA GLU A 139 -0.28 -8.74 21.75
C GLU A 139 1.17 -9.02 22.16
N LYS A 140 1.54 -10.29 22.40
CA LYS A 140 2.93 -10.66 22.70
C LYS A 140 3.89 -10.36 21.55
N ASN A 141 3.46 -10.57 20.31
CA ASN A 141 4.28 -10.22 19.13
C ASN A 141 4.40 -8.71 18.96
N GLU A 142 3.33 -7.97 19.23
CA GLU A 142 3.33 -6.50 19.20
C GLU A 142 4.30 -5.94 20.25
N ILE A 143 4.26 -6.43 21.49
CA ILE A 143 5.22 -6.09 22.54
C ILE A 143 6.66 -6.35 22.08
N THR A 144 6.92 -7.51 21.47
CA THR A 144 8.26 -7.86 20.96
C THR A 144 8.74 -6.88 19.89
N THR A 145 7.83 -6.47 19.00
CA THR A 145 8.11 -5.50 17.93
C THR A 145 8.42 -4.12 18.51
N LEU A 146 7.59 -3.66 19.45
CA LEU A 146 7.78 -2.38 20.14
C LEU A 146 9.09 -2.36 20.93
N GLN A 147 9.44 -3.47 21.60
CA GLN A 147 10.72 -3.60 22.30
C GLN A 147 11.91 -3.48 21.32
N GLY A 148 11.83 -4.12 20.15
CA GLY A 148 12.85 -3.97 19.11
C GLY A 148 12.99 -2.53 18.60
N ASN A 149 11.87 -1.79 18.49
CA ASN A 149 11.89 -0.37 18.13
C ASN A 149 12.59 0.48 19.21
N ILE A 150 12.32 0.18 20.48
CA ILE A 150 12.98 0.83 21.62
C ILE A 150 14.50 0.60 21.57
N ASP A 151 14.94 -0.65 21.42
CA ASP A 151 16.35 -1.02 21.38
C ASP A 151 17.10 -0.34 20.22
N ASN A 152 16.46 -0.27 19.05
CA ASN A 152 17.00 0.45 17.89
C ASN A 152 17.12 1.97 18.16
N ALA A 153 16.09 2.58 18.76
CA ALA A 153 16.13 3.99 19.13
C ALA A 153 17.27 4.27 20.13
N GLU A 154 17.48 3.39 21.12
CA GLU A 154 18.59 3.53 22.08
C GLU A 154 19.96 3.42 21.41
N ALA A 155 20.14 2.50 20.47
CA ALA A 155 21.38 2.38 19.70
C ALA A 155 21.65 3.65 18.88
N GLN A 156 20.63 4.23 18.25
CA GLN A 156 20.73 5.47 17.48
C GLN A 156 21.05 6.68 18.37
N ILE A 157 20.38 6.81 19.52
CA ILE A 157 20.66 7.87 20.51
C ILE A 157 22.12 7.79 20.96
N LYS A 158 22.61 6.58 21.30
CA LYS A 158 24.01 6.37 21.70
C LYS A 158 24.98 6.79 20.60
N LYS A 159 24.68 6.47 19.35
CA LYS A 159 25.48 6.90 18.19
C LYS A 159 25.49 8.43 18.06
N LEU A 160 24.33 9.08 18.16
CA LEU A 160 24.22 10.54 18.08
C LEU A 160 24.98 11.24 19.22
N HIS A 161 24.94 10.71 20.44
CA HIS A 161 25.77 11.22 21.54
C HIS A 161 27.27 11.11 21.24
N ASN A 162 27.72 9.98 20.68
CA ASN A 162 29.12 9.81 20.28
C ASN A 162 29.53 10.78 19.15
N GLU A 163 28.62 11.15 18.26
CA GLU A 163 28.84 12.14 17.20
C GLU A 163 28.83 13.59 17.72
N ILE A 164 27.99 13.90 18.73
CA ILE A 164 27.93 15.22 19.36
C ILE A 164 29.19 15.49 20.18
N LYS A 165 29.72 14.49 20.88
CA LYS A 165 30.89 14.66 21.76
C LYS A 165 32.09 15.37 21.09
N PRO A 166 32.62 14.93 19.95
CA PRO A 166 33.74 15.62 19.29
C PRO A 166 33.37 17.03 18.80
N LEU A 167 32.10 17.28 18.43
CA LEU A 167 31.62 18.60 18.04
C LEU A 167 31.58 19.56 19.25
N ALA A 168 31.08 19.08 20.38
CA ALA A 168 31.04 19.84 21.62
C ALA A 168 32.46 20.10 22.15
N ASP A 169 33.35 19.11 22.08
CA ASP A 169 34.77 19.26 22.41
C ASP A 169 35.43 20.28 21.49
N ALA A 170 35.12 20.28 20.19
CA ALA A 170 35.61 21.29 19.25
C ALA A 170 35.13 22.71 19.62
N LEU A 171 33.87 22.90 20.03
CA LEU A 171 33.38 24.20 20.51
C LEU A 171 34.08 24.65 21.79
N LYS A 172 34.34 23.72 22.71
CA LYS A 172 34.94 24.01 24.02
C LYS A 172 36.44 24.31 23.91
N ASN A 173 37.16 23.55 23.08
CA ASN A 173 38.61 23.57 23.02
C ASN A 173 39.17 24.50 21.93
N THR A 174 38.31 25.02 21.03
CA THR A 174 38.73 25.99 20.00
C THR A 174 38.56 27.40 20.54
N SER A 175 39.64 28.19 20.54
CA SER A 175 39.55 29.58 20.98
C SER A 175 38.78 30.45 19.97
N PRO A 176 38.21 31.59 20.38
CA PRO A 176 37.61 32.55 19.44
C PRO A 176 38.59 32.98 18.33
N LYS A 177 39.89 33.06 18.63
CA LYS A 177 40.93 33.39 17.65
C LYS A 177 41.11 32.30 16.60
N ASP A 178 41.06 31.04 17.00
CA ASP A 178 41.18 29.90 16.08
C ASP A 178 39.93 29.75 15.20
N PHE A 179 38.74 30.04 15.74
CA PHE A 179 37.53 30.15 14.93
C PHE A 179 37.63 31.27 13.91
N ALA A 180 38.08 32.46 14.33
CA ALA A 180 38.31 33.58 13.41
C ALA A 180 39.35 33.25 12.33
N ALA A 181 40.40 32.49 12.67
CA ALA A 181 41.38 32.03 11.70
C ALA A 181 40.78 31.07 10.66
N LYS A 182 39.94 30.11 11.08
CA LYS A 182 39.21 29.22 10.17
C LYS A 182 38.24 30.00 9.27
N ASP A 183 37.53 30.97 9.83
CA ASP A 183 36.62 31.83 9.05
C ASP A 183 37.39 32.70 8.04
N ALA A 184 38.55 33.23 8.43
CA ALA A 184 39.43 33.99 7.54
C ALA A 184 40.00 33.11 6.42
N GLU A 185 40.38 31.86 6.71
CA GLU A 185 40.84 30.90 5.69
C GLU A 185 39.71 30.56 4.71
N ARG A 186 38.49 30.32 5.21
CA ARG A 186 37.30 30.10 4.37
C ARG A 186 37.02 31.31 3.49
N LEU A 187 37.10 32.53 4.03
CA LEU A 187 36.94 33.76 3.27
C LEU A 187 38.00 33.88 2.17
N LYS A 188 39.28 33.64 2.50
CA LYS A 188 40.38 33.66 1.53
C LYS A 188 40.17 32.65 0.39
N ASN A 189 39.73 31.44 0.71
CA ASN A 189 39.42 30.41 -0.29
C ASN A 189 38.20 30.80 -1.16
N THR A 190 37.20 31.45 -0.56
CA THR A 190 36.04 32.00 -1.27
C THR A 190 36.45 33.06 -2.25
N GLU A 191 37.26 34.03 -1.81
CA GLU A 191 37.81 35.10 -2.63
C GLU A 191 38.64 34.53 -3.79
N ALA A 192 39.51 33.56 -3.52
CA ALA A 192 40.30 32.89 -4.56
C ALA A 192 39.41 32.22 -5.63
N LYS A 193 38.34 31.53 -5.23
CA LYS A 193 37.38 30.90 -6.15
C LYS A 193 36.64 31.94 -6.97
N ILE A 194 36.21 33.04 -6.35
CA ILE A 194 35.57 34.17 -7.06
C ILE A 194 36.54 34.79 -8.07
N SER A 195 37.80 35.03 -7.69
CA SER A 195 38.83 35.56 -8.59
C SER A 195 39.06 34.66 -9.79
N GLN A 196 39.07 33.33 -9.61
CA GLN A 196 39.16 32.37 -10.71
C GLN A 196 37.96 32.45 -11.66
N LEU A 197 36.74 32.54 -11.12
CA LEU A 197 35.52 32.70 -11.92
C LEU A 197 35.55 33.99 -12.73
N VAL A 198 35.94 35.11 -12.11
CA VAL A 198 36.07 36.42 -12.79
C VAL A 198 37.13 36.37 -13.89
N ALA A 199 38.29 35.74 -13.63
CA ALA A 199 39.34 35.59 -14.63
C ALA A 199 38.86 34.77 -15.83
N LYS A 200 38.14 33.67 -15.58
CA LYS A 200 37.55 32.82 -16.62
C LYS A 200 36.50 33.55 -17.45
N GLN A 201 35.57 34.25 -16.77
CA GLN A 201 34.57 35.11 -17.42
C GLN A 201 35.24 36.13 -18.34
N ASN A 202 36.26 36.85 -17.86
CA ASN A 202 36.97 37.86 -18.64
C ASN A 202 37.67 37.26 -19.87
N ALA A 203 38.27 36.07 -19.73
CA ALA A 203 38.92 35.38 -20.84
C ALA A 203 37.93 34.93 -21.93
N GLU A 204 36.77 34.40 -21.52
CA GLU A 204 35.71 33.98 -22.45
C GLU A 204 35.09 35.19 -23.17
N ILE A 205 34.76 36.25 -22.44
CA ILE A 205 34.24 37.50 -23.03
C ILE A 205 35.27 38.13 -23.97
N SER A 206 36.56 38.13 -23.61
CA SER A 206 37.62 38.62 -24.49
C SER A 206 37.66 37.83 -25.81
N THR A 207 37.49 36.52 -25.74
CA THR A 207 37.45 35.65 -26.94
C THR A 207 36.23 35.96 -27.82
N LEU A 208 35.06 36.18 -27.22
CA LEU A 208 33.85 36.56 -27.95
C LEU A 208 33.97 37.95 -28.57
N ASN A 209 34.55 38.91 -27.85
CA ASN A 209 34.81 40.27 -28.36
C ASN A 209 35.78 40.24 -29.55
N LYS A 210 36.81 39.39 -29.54
CA LYS A 210 37.68 39.20 -30.71
C LYS A 210 36.92 38.68 -31.93
N LYS A 211 35.96 37.77 -31.74
CA LYS A 211 35.09 37.28 -32.83
C LYS A 211 34.16 38.38 -33.35
N ILE A 212 33.60 39.21 -32.46
CA ILE A 212 32.79 40.37 -32.84
C ILE A 212 33.62 41.33 -33.69
N ALA A 213 34.81 41.72 -33.23
CA ALA A 213 35.71 42.60 -33.97
C ALA A 213 36.07 42.06 -35.36
N ALA A 214 36.25 40.73 -35.50
CA ALA A 214 36.49 40.10 -36.80
C ALA A 214 35.28 40.23 -37.75
N HIS A 215 34.06 40.11 -37.22
CA HIS A 215 32.83 40.34 -37.99
C HIS A 215 32.63 41.82 -38.34
N GLU A 216 32.91 42.74 -37.43
CA GLU A 216 32.87 44.19 -37.68
C GLU A 216 33.85 44.59 -38.79
N ASN A 217 35.02 43.95 -38.84
CA ASN A 217 36.03 44.20 -39.86
C ASN A 217 35.75 43.51 -41.21
N SER A 218 34.71 42.67 -41.32
CA SER A 218 34.42 41.87 -42.53
C SER A 218 34.27 42.73 -43.78
N ARG A 219 33.68 43.93 -43.66
CA ARG A 219 33.52 44.89 -44.77
C ARG A 219 34.87 45.34 -45.33
N ALA A 220 35.80 45.71 -44.45
CA ALA A 220 37.11 46.18 -44.86
C ALA A 220 37.92 45.05 -45.51
N VAL A 221 37.85 43.83 -44.96
CA VAL A 221 38.51 42.64 -45.53
C VAL A 221 37.97 42.32 -46.93
N LEU A 222 36.64 42.38 -47.10
CA LEU A 222 35.98 42.16 -48.39
C LEU A 222 36.46 43.19 -49.44
N LEU A 223 36.47 44.48 -49.09
CA LEU A 223 36.89 45.54 -50.00
C LEU A 223 38.39 45.52 -50.30
N ASP A 224 39.24 45.20 -49.32
CA ASP A 224 40.68 45.02 -49.52
C ASP A 224 40.96 43.87 -50.51
N PHE A 225 40.24 42.76 -50.38
CA PHE A 225 40.32 41.65 -51.33
C PHE A 225 39.93 42.10 -52.75
N ALA A 226 38.79 42.77 -52.92
CA ALA A 226 38.38 43.29 -54.23
C ALA A 226 39.43 44.21 -54.86
N ARG A 227 40.02 45.13 -54.07
CA ARG A 227 41.06 46.05 -54.54
C ARG A 227 42.33 45.33 -55.00
N LYS A 228 42.80 44.33 -54.23
CA LYS A 228 43.97 43.52 -54.58
C LYS A 228 43.79 42.75 -55.91
N HIS A 229 42.55 42.43 -56.26
CA HIS A 229 42.20 41.74 -57.50
C HIS A 229 41.70 42.68 -58.61
N GLY A 230 41.86 44.01 -58.46
CA GLY A 230 41.54 44.99 -59.51
C GLY A 230 40.05 45.29 -59.70
N VAL A 231 39.19 44.88 -58.76
CA VAL A 231 37.73 45.08 -58.84
C VAL A 231 37.35 46.43 -58.21
N SER A 232 37.52 47.51 -58.98
CA SER A 232 37.30 48.88 -58.50
C SER A 232 35.83 49.25 -58.25
N SER A 233 34.87 48.53 -58.83
CA SER A 233 33.43 48.79 -58.64
C SER A 233 32.84 48.19 -57.35
N ALA A 234 33.59 47.32 -56.66
CA ALA A 234 33.08 46.52 -55.54
C ALA A 234 32.50 47.37 -54.39
N GLU A 235 33.07 48.55 -54.12
CA GLU A 235 32.57 49.44 -53.07
C GLU A 235 31.20 50.06 -53.41
N GLN A 236 31.01 50.45 -54.66
CA GLN A 236 29.72 50.97 -55.13
C GLN A 236 28.68 49.85 -55.22
N ASP A 237 29.07 48.67 -55.67
CA ASP A 237 28.17 47.52 -55.78
C ASP A 237 27.76 47.00 -54.39
N LEU A 238 28.67 47.04 -53.40
CA LEU A 238 28.36 46.74 -52.00
C LEU A 238 27.39 47.76 -51.41
N LYS A 239 27.59 49.06 -51.69
CA LYS A 239 26.64 50.10 -51.25
C LYS A 239 25.25 49.87 -51.84
N LYS A 240 25.15 49.49 -53.13
CA LYS A 240 23.86 49.12 -53.73
C LYS A 240 23.22 47.91 -53.06
N ALA A 241 24.02 46.94 -52.63
CA ALA A 241 23.56 45.78 -51.88
C ALA A 241 23.05 46.14 -50.48
N GLU A 242 23.77 47.01 -49.77
CA GLU A 242 23.39 47.55 -48.45
C GLU A 242 22.09 48.37 -48.52
N ASP A 243 21.94 49.20 -49.57
CA ASP A 243 20.75 50.01 -49.84
C ASP A 243 19.55 49.19 -50.38
N GLY A 244 19.73 47.88 -50.59
CA GLY A 244 18.66 46.97 -51.01
C GLY A 244 18.23 47.11 -52.47
N TYR A 245 19.10 47.63 -53.35
CA TYR A 245 18.77 47.74 -54.76
C TYR A 245 18.63 46.37 -55.44
N ILE A 246 17.77 46.32 -56.45
CA ILE A 246 17.60 45.17 -57.34
C ILE A 246 18.66 45.24 -58.45
N TYR A 247 19.34 44.12 -58.70
CA TYR A 247 20.38 44.01 -59.73
C TYR A 247 19.81 44.05 -61.15
N ASP A 248 18.61 43.49 -61.36
CA ASP A 248 17.87 43.57 -62.62
C ASP A 248 16.35 43.71 -62.37
N LYS A 249 15.74 44.83 -62.79
CA LYS A 249 14.30 45.09 -62.62
C LYS A 249 13.41 44.41 -63.68
N ARG A 250 13.99 43.74 -64.69
CA ARG A 250 13.25 43.28 -65.90
C ARG A 250 13.12 41.75 -66.05
N ASP A 251 13.56 40.97 -65.07
CA ASP A 251 13.37 39.50 -64.94
C ASP A 251 13.23 38.75 -66.29
N THR A 252 14.34 38.64 -67.02
CA THR A 252 14.40 37.93 -68.32
C THR A 252 14.86 36.47 -68.20
N GLY A 253 14.85 35.91 -66.98
CA GLY A 253 15.07 34.49 -66.72
C GLY A 253 16.54 34.09 -66.51
N PHE A 254 16.92 33.85 -65.24
CA PHE A 254 18.17 33.25 -64.74
C PHE A 254 19.30 34.21 -64.32
N GLY A 255 19.02 35.08 -63.34
CA GLY A 255 20.01 35.89 -62.61
C GLY A 255 19.51 36.33 -61.23
N THR A 256 20.43 36.78 -60.37
CA THR A 256 20.20 37.17 -58.97
C THR A 256 19.21 38.32 -58.80
N THR A 257 18.27 38.22 -57.85
CA THR A 257 17.14 39.17 -57.66
C THR A 257 17.49 40.40 -56.83
N SER A 258 18.67 40.44 -56.20
CA SER A 258 19.18 41.59 -55.46
C SER A 258 20.65 41.83 -55.76
N TRP A 259 21.15 43.06 -55.53
CA TRP A 259 22.58 43.33 -55.58
C TRP A 259 23.36 42.47 -54.58
N LYS A 260 22.76 42.15 -53.43
CA LYS A 260 23.34 41.26 -52.44
C LYS A 260 23.57 39.85 -52.98
N ASP A 261 22.54 39.24 -53.55
CA ASP A 261 22.65 37.90 -54.15
C ASP A 261 23.59 37.92 -55.36
N HIS A 262 23.61 39.04 -56.10
CA HIS A 262 24.50 39.22 -57.23
C HIS A 262 25.97 39.13 -56.81
N LEU A 263 26.36 39.89 -55.79
CA LEU A 263 27.74 39.91 -55.31
C LEU A 263 28.21 38.53 -54.83
N GLY A 264 27.32 37.71 -54.26
CA GLY A 264 27.63 36.34 -53.84
C GLY A 264 27.58 35.29 -54.97
N SER A 265 27.17 35.65 -56.18
CA SER A 265 26.89 34.68 -57.24
C SER A 265 28.13 34.20 -57.99
N ASP A 266 28.04 33.00 -58.56
CA ASP A 266 29.07 32.45 -59.46
C ASP A 266 29.31 33.39 -60.65
N LYS A 267 28.27 34.06 -61.15
CA LYS A 267 28.35 35.00 -62.27
C LYS A 267 29.24 36.21 -61.92
N TYR A 268 29.08 36.77 -60.72
CA TYR A 268 29.93 37.87 -60.26
C TYR A 268 31.35 37.40 -59.98
N ALA A 269 31.50 36.23 -59.36
CA ALA A 269 32.80 35.66 -59.05
C ALA A 269 33.61 35.36 -60.32
N ILE A 270 33.00 34.70 -61.32
CA ILE A 270 33.62 34.39 -62.61
C ILE A 270 34.02 35.66 -63.36
N LYS A 271 33.13 36.66 -63.37
CA LYS A 271 33.36 37.91 -64.11
C LYS A 271 34.54 38.71 -63.53
N ASN A 272 34.65 38.78 -62.20
CA ASN A 272 35.58 39.70 -61.54
C ASN A 272 36.86 39.04 -61.03
N PHE A 273 36.86 37.73 -60.78
CA PHE A 273 38.00 37.01 -60.20
C PHE A 273 38.50 35.84 -61.05
N GLY A 274 37.77 35.46 -62.10
CA GLY A 274 38.15 34.40 -63.04
C GLY A 274 37.44 33.06 -62.80
N TYR A 275 37.75 32.08 -63.66
CA TYR A 275 37.06 30.78 -63.66
C TYR A 275 38.01 29.63 -63.94
N ASP A 276 37.62 28.45 -63.45
CA ASP A 276 38.15 27.16 -63.87
C ASP A 276 37.12 26.46 -64.77
N LEU A 277 37.60 25.62 -65.68
CA LEU A 277 36.74 24.73 -66.46
C LEU A 277 36.57 23.40 -65.72
N LYS A 278 35.33 22.95 -65.57
CA LYS A 278 35.01 21.63 -65.01
C LYS A 278 34.12 20.85 -65.97
N GLU A 279 34.29 19.54 -65.99
CA GLU A 279 33.38 18.64 -66.69
C GLU A 279 31.96 18.81 -66.17
N GLY A 280 31.00 18.94 -67.09
CA GLY A 280 29.59 19.04 -66.73
C GLY A 280 29.04 17.72 -66.18
N ARG A 281 27.79 17.73 -65.72
CA ARG A 281 27.17 16.60 -65.00
C ARG A 281 26.93 15.32 -65.83
N ARG A 282 27.15 15.33 -67.15
CA ARG A 282 26.90 14.19 -68.04
C ARG A 282 28.16 13.87 -68.86
N GLN A 283 28.29 12.61 -69.26
CA GLN A 283 29.49 12.04 -69.91
C GLN A 283 29.85 12.66 -71.28
N TYR A 284 29.08 13.62 -71.78
CA TYR A 284 29.30 14.38 -73.02
C TYR A 284 28.84 15.85 -72.91
N SER A 285 28.74 16.41 -71.70
CA SER A 285 28.41 17.84 -71.55
C SER A 285 29.64 18.71 -71.70
N ASP A 286 29.47 19.85 -72.39
CA ASP A 286 30.49 20.89 -72.51
C ASP A 286 31.06 21.30 -71.15
N LEU A 287 32.34 21.70 -71.15
CA LEU A 287 33.00 22.22 -69.96
C LEU A 287 32.25 23.44 -69.43
N ILE A 288 31.88 23.40 -68.15
CA ILE A 288 31.20 24.50 -67.47
C ILE A 288 32.21 25.39 -66.76
N LYS A 289 31.97 26.71 -66.82
CA LYS A 289 32.75 27.69 -66.06
C LYS A 289 32.28 27.69 -64.61
N VAL A 290 33.21 27.52 -63.69
CA VAL A 290 32.96 27.66 -62.24
C VAL A 290 33.94 28.67 -61.65
N PRO A 291 33.60 29.33 -60.53
CA PRO A 291 34.54 30.22 -59.85
C PRO A 291 35.86 29.50 -59.53
N ASN A 292 36.97 30.16 -59.84
CA ASN A 292 38.31 29.71 -59.46
C ASN A 292 38.54 29.89 -57.94
N HIS A 293 39.78 29.70 -57.47
CA HIS A 293 40.10 29.84 -56.05
C HIS A 293 39.72 31.22 -55.50
N GLU A 294 40.12 32.29 -56.18
CA GLU A 294 39.89 33.69 -55.80
C GLU A 294 38.40 34.02 -55.80
N GLY A 295 37.66 33.58 -56.83
CA GLY A 295 36.22 33.73 -56.91
C GLY A 295 35.49 33.04 -55.75
N LYS A 296 35.94 31.85 -55.33
CA LYS A 296 35.38 31.17 -54.14
C LYS A 296 35.75 31.89 -52.84
N GLN A 297 36.95 32.44 -52.73
CA GLN A 297 37.33 33.25 -51.57
C GLN A 297 36.47 34.50 -51.46
N TRP A 298 36.20 35.19 -52.57
CA TRP A 298 35.27 36.31 -52.62
C TRP A 298 33.88 35.92 -52.11
N GLN A 299 33.31 34.83 -52.63
CA GLN A 299 31.99 34.35 -52.22
C GLN A 299 31.95 34.05 -50.71
N LYS A 300 33.02 33.47 -50.16
CA LYS A 300 33.15 33.20 -48.72
C LYS A 300 33.24 34.51 -47.91
N LEU A 301 34.01 35.49 -48.36
CA LEU A 301 34.08 36.81 -47.70
C LEU A 301 32.74 37.54 -47.75
N MET A 302 32.03 37.47 -48.88
CA MET A 302 30.71 38.07 -49.05
C MET A 302 29.70 37.40 -48.10
N GLN A 303 29.71 36.07 -48.02
CA GLN A 303 28.89 35.32 -47.07
C GLN A 303 29.23 35.67 -45.60
N ASN A 304 30.51 35.87 -45.29
CA ASN A 304 30.93 36.28 -43.94
C ASN A 304 30.44 37.69 -43.58
N PHE A 305 30.51 38.63 -44.54
CA PHE A 305 29.99 39.99 -44.41
C PHE A 305 28.46 40.00 -44.23
N ASP A 306 27.75 39.27 -45.09
CA ASP A 306 26.29 39.19 -45.06
C ASP A 306 25.74 38.61 -43.76
N ASN A 307 26.45 37.63 -43.19
CA ASN A 307 26.09 37.00 -41.93
C ASN A 307 26.61 37.78 -40.71
N ALA A 308 27.49 38.76 -40.88
CA ALA A 308 28.12 39.49 -39.77
C ALA A 308 27.10 40.12 -38.80
N PRO A 309 26.03 40.82 -39.23
CA PRO A 309 25.05 41.40 -38.31
C PRO A 309 24.32 40.35 -37.46
N LYS A 310 23.99 39.19 -38.06
CA LYS A 310 23.33 38.08 -37.36
C LYS A 310 24.29 37.44 -36.35
N ASN A 311 25.54 37.22 -36.75
CA ASN A 311 26.57 36.61 -35.91
C ASN A 311 26.97 37.53 -34.74
N ILE A 312 27.13 38.84 -34.97
CA ILE A 312 27.39 39.83 -33.92
C ILE A 312 26.25 39.83 -32.89
N LYS A 313 24.99 39.87 -33.34
CA LYS A 313 23.83 39.80 -32.43
C LYS A 313 23.81 38.49 -31.62
N ALA A 314 24.18 37.35 -32.22
CA ALA A 314 24.26 36.08 -31.53
C ALA A 314 25.37 36.08 -30.46
N LEU A 315 26.57 36.56 -30.80
CA LEU A 315 27.70 36.67 -29.88
C LEU A 315 27.40 37.65 -28.72
N GLN A 316 26.71 38.76 -28.97
CA GLN A 316 26.28 39.69 -27.92
C GLN A 316 25.27 39.05 -26.94
N ARG A 317 24.39 38.18 -27.45
CA ARG A 317 23.47 37.39 -26.59
C ARG A 317 24.25 36.38 -25.76
N GLU A 318 25.24 35.71 -26.34
CA GLU A 318 26.12 34.77 -25.64
C GLU A 318 26.89 35.47 -24.51
N ILE A 319 27.49 36.64 -24.76
CA ILE A 319 28.12 37.47 -23.72
C ILE A 319 27.13 37.80 -22.59
N SER A 320 25.89 38.16 -22.95
CA SER A 320 24.86 38.49 -21.96
C SER A 320 24.46 37.28 -21.11
N GLN A 321 24.40 36.10 -21.71
CA GLN A 321 24.11 34.84 -21.01
C GLN A 321 25.24 34.47 -20.06
N LEU A 322 26.49 34.46 -20.54
CA LEU A 322 27.68 34.20 -19.71
C LEU A 322 27.74 35.14 -18.51
N ASN A 323 27.51 36.44 -18.71
CA ASN A 323 27.47 37.40 -17.60
C ASN A 323 26.46 37.05 -16.52
N ASN A 324 25.28 36.57 -16.91
CA ASN A 324 24.24 36.16 -15.97
C ASN A 324 24.60 34.87 -15.24
N GLU A 325 25.20 33.90 -15.95
CA GLU A 325 25.65 32.63 -15.38
C GLU A 325 26.75 32.84 -14.34
N TYR A 326 27.84 33.51 -14.72
CA TYR A 326 28.94 33.81 -13.78
C TYR A 326 28.48 34.66 -12.59
N LYS A 327 27.56 35.62 -12.80
CA LYS A 327 26.98 36.37 -11.68
C LYS A 327 26.22 35.46 -10.71
N ARG A 328 25.51 34.45 -11.22
CA ARG A 328 24.78 33.46 -10.42
C ARG A 328 25.76 32.60 -9.63
N ASP A 329 26.80 32.08 -10.29
CA ASP A 329 27.83 31.23 -9.67
C ASP A 329 28.62 31.98 -8.58
N ILE A 330 29.02 33.23 -8.85
CA ILE A 330 29.70 34.07 -7.86
C ILE A 330 28.80 34.32 -6.64
N ASN A 331 27.51 34.56 -6.84
CA ASN A 331 26.57 34.76 -5.73
C ASN A 331 26.37 33.48 -4.91
N GLN A 332 26.34 32.33 -5.56
CA GLN A 332 26.25 31.03 -4.88
C GLN A 332 27.47 30.77 -4.01
N VAL A 333 28.68 31.01 -4.53
CA VAL A 333 29.93 30.87 -3.77
C VAL A 333 29.96 31.82 -2.57
N LYS A 334 29.39 33.03 -2.68
CA LYS A 334 29.25 33.96 -1.54
C LYS A 334 28.27 33.48 -0.47
N LEU A 335 27.25 32.73 -0.85
CA LEU A 335 26.23 32.21 0.07
C LEU A 335 26.73 31.02 0.88
N GLU A 336 27.47 30.11 0.23
CA GLU A 336 27.98 28.86 0.83
C GLU A 336 28.87 29.09 2.07
N ASN A 337 29.51 30.25 2.19
CA ASN A 337 30.43 30.58 3.28
C ASN A 337 29.91 31.68 4.23
N ARG A 338 28.58 31.87 4.34
CA ARG A 338 27.99 32.88 5.24
C ARG A 338 28.00 32.50 6.72
N LEU A 339 28.09 31.22 7.05
CA LEU A 339 28.05 30.75 8.44
C LEU A 339 29.47 30.68 9.01
N SER A 340 29.67 31.27 10.19
CA SER A 340 30.92 31.08 10.92
C SER A 340 31.12 29.62 11.29
N ALA A 341 32.37 29.17 11.34
CA ALA A 341 32.74 27.80 11.70
C ALA A 341 32.18 27.40 13.08
N LYS A 342 32.06 28.36 14.01
CA LYS A 342 31.43 28.15 15.31
C LYS A 342 29.93 27.86 15.16
N LEU A 343 29.21 28.72 14.44
CA LEU A 343 27.75 28.61 14.30
C LEU A 343 27.34 27.36 13.50
N GLU A 344 28.18 26.94 12.55
CA GLU A 344 28.01 25.68 11.84
C GLU A 344 28.05 24.46 12.78
N ILE A 345 29.02 24.43 13.71
CA ILE A 345 29.12 23.34 14.68
C ILE A 345 27.91 23.37 15.64
N GLU A 346 27.51 24.55 16.12
CA GLU A 346 26.32 24.72 16.98
C GLU A 346 25.05 24.20 16.29
N GLN A 347 24.82 24.56 15.02
CA GLN A 347 23.67 24.06 14.25
C GLN A 347 23.70 22.54 14.07
N ARG A 348 24.87 21.95 13.79
CA ARG A 348 25.03 20.49 13.67
C ARG A 348 24.72 19.77 14.98
N ILE A 349 25.12 20.33 16.12
CA ILE A 349 24.79 19.79 17.45
C ILE A 349 23.28 19.90 17.69
N ASN A 350 22.69 21.08 17.47
CA ASN A 350 21.26 21.30 17.68
C ASN A 350 20.40 20.33 16.87
N SER A 351 20.71 20.13 15.58
CA SER A 351 19.99 19.18 14.72
C SER A 351 20.07 17.73 15.24
N LYS A 352 21.24 17.31 15.74
CA LYS A 352 21.40 15.98 16.36
C LYS A 352 20.63 15.88 17.68
N GLN A 353 20.64 16.93 18.49
CA GLN A 353 19.86 16.98 19.73
C GLN A 353 18.35 16.93 19.48
N GLU A 354 17.86 17.60 18.44
CA GLU A 354 16.45 17.49 18.02
C GLU A 354 16.08 16.07 17.61
N THR A 355 16.98 15.41 16.88
CA THR A 355 16.80 14.00 16.50
C THR A 355 16.73 13.10 17.74
N ILE A 356 17.62 13.32 18.73
CA ILE A 356 17.61 12.59 20.00
C ILE A 356 16.27 12.79 20.72
N ARG A 357 15.79 14.03 20.87
CA ARG A 357 14.49 14.32 21.52
C ARG A 357 13.33 13.60 20.83
N SER A 358 13.35 13.53 19.50
CA SER A 358 12.34 12.79 18.74
C SER A 358 12.40 11.28 19.01
N LEU A 359 13.59 10.70 19.07
CA LEU A 359 13.77 9.28 19.38
C LEU A 359 13.36 8.95 20.82
N GLU A 360 13.67 9.82 21.77
CA GLU A 360 13.25 9.68 23.18
C GLU A 360 11.73 9.71 23.30
N LYS A 361 11.06 10.64 22.62
CA LYS A 361 9.59 10.70 22.59
C LYS A 361 8.97 9.43 22.00
N ASN A 362 9.54 8.91 20.90
CA ASN A 362 9.04 7.67 20.30
C ASN A 362 9.22 6.47 21.24
N LYS A 363 10.32 6.43 21.99
CA LYS A 363 10.57 5.40 23.02
C LYS A 363 9.53 5.45 24.13
N GLU A 364 9.18 6.65 24.59
CA GLU A 364 8.15 6.85 25.62
C GLU A 364 6.77 6.37 25.13
N ILE A 365 6.40 6.71 23.89
CA ILE A 365 5.15 6.23 23.27
C ILE A 365 5.12 4.71 23.20
N ALA A 366 6.17 4.08 22.64
CA ALA A 366 6.27 2.63 22.53
C ALA A 366 6.22 1.94 23.91
N SER A 367 6.82 2.55 24.93
CA SER A 367 6.75 2.03 26.31
C SER A 367 5.33 2.08 26.88
N GLY A 368 4.58 3.15 26.57
CA GLY A 368 3.16 3.27 26.94
C GLY A 368 2.26 2.26 26.22
N GLU A 369 2.53 1.98 24.95
CA GLU A 369 1.84 0.94 24.16
C GLU A 369 2.12 -0.46 24.72
N ILE A 370 3.39 -0.78 25.00
CA ILE A 370 3.77 -2.05 25.66
C ILE A 370 3.00 -2.26 26.96
N LYS A 371 2.92 -1.23 27.80
CA LYS A 371 2.15 -1.29 29.05
C LYS A 371 0.67 -1.58 28.79
N SER A 372 0.07 -0.90 27.82
CA SER A 372 -1.34 -1.11 27.45
C SER A 372 -1.59 -2.53 26.95
N SER A 373 -0.69 -3.09 26.14
CA SER A 373 -0.76 -4.48 25.69
C SER A 373 -0.65 -5.47 26.86
N TYR A 374 0.24 -5.24 27.83
CA TYR A 374 0.32 -6.07 29.03
C TYR A 374 -0.97 -6.02 29.87
N ASP A 375 -1.56 -4.83 30.04
CA ASP A 375 -2.83 -4.67 30.73
C ASP A 375 -3.96 -5.42 30.01
N TYR A 376 -4.01 -5.34 28.68
CA TYR A 376 -4.99 -6.06 27.87
C TYR A 376 -4.81 -7.57 27.91
N ILE A 377 -3.57 -8.08 27.82
CA ILE A 377 -3.26 -9.51 28.02
C ILE A 377 -3.76 -9.97 29.39
N SER A 378 -3.54 -9.19 30.44
CA SER A 378 -3.99 -9.53 31.80
C SER A 378 -5.51 -9.66 31.89
N VAL A 379 -6.26 -8.76 31.24
CA VAL A 379 -7.73 -8.85 31.13
C VAL A 379 -8.16 -10.11 30.36
N LEU A 380 -7.48 -10.43 29.26
CA LEU A 380 -7.77 -11.62 28.46
C LEU A 380 -7.49 -12.92 29.23
N GLU A 381 -6.38 -13.00 29.96
CA GLU A 381 -6.06 -14.15 30.81
C GLU A 381 -7.10 -14.32 31.93
N ALA A 382 -7.52 -13.23 32.58
CA ALA A 382 -8.57 -13.26 33.61
C ALA A 382 -9.92 -13.79 33.07
N ARG A 383 -10.21 -13.59 31.78
CA ARG A 383 -11.43 -14.11 31.13
C ARG A 383 -11.38 -15.61 30.85
N LYS A 384 -10.20 -16.26 30.81
CA LYS A 384 -10.11 -17.70 30.51
C LYS A 384 -10.66 -18.56 31.63
N SER A 385 -10.29 -18.28 32.88
CA SER A 385 -10.69 -19.08 34.04
C SER A 385 -12.20 -19.35 34.15
N PRO A 386 -13.09 -18.34 34.07
CA PRO A 386 -14.54 -18.59 34.16
C PRO A 386 -15.07 -19.38 32.96
N LEU A 387 -14.51 -19.22 31.76
CA LEU A 387 -14.91 -19.98 30.57
C LEU A 387 -14.50 -21.45 30.68
N ILE A 388 -13.29 -21.72 31.18
CA ILE A 388 -12.81 -23.08 31.45
C ILE A 388 -13.70 -23.74 32.51
N ALA A 389 -13.96 -23.06 33.62
CA ALA A 389 -14.80 -23.57 34.69
C ALA A 389 -16.22 -23.93 34.19
N LYS A 390 -16.85 -23.03 33.40
CA LYS A 390 -18.16 -23.30 32.81
C LYS A 390 -18.13 -24.47 31.82
N MET A 391 -17.08 -24.59 31.02
CA MET A 391 -16.93 -25.71 30.09
C MET A 391 -16.78 -27.05 30.83
N ASP A 392 -16.04 -27.08 31.94
CA ASP A 392 -15.86 -28.29 32.74
C ASP A 392 -17.13 -28.67 33.50
N GLU A 393 -17.89 -27.68 33.99
CA GLU A 393 -19.24 -27.88 34.54
C GLU A 393 -20.18 -28.52 33.51
N LEU A 394 -20.23 -27.99 32.29
CA LEU A 394 -21.05 -28.55 31.20
C LEU A 394 -20.65 -29.98 30.83
N LYS A 395 -19.34 -30.28 30.79
CA LYS A 395 -18.84 -31.66 30.57
C LYS A 395 -19.25 -32.61 31.69
N SER A 396 -19.36 -32.13 32.93
CA SER A 396 -19.80 -32.95 34.06
C SER A 396 -21.27 -33.35 33.92
N HIS A 397 -22.14 -32.47 33.41
CA HIS A 397 -23.56 -32.76 33.18
C HIS A 397 -23.75 -33.88 32.15
N ILE A 398 -23.03 -33.84 31.02
CA ILE A 398 -23.09 -34.93 30.01
C ILE A 398 -22.70 -36.28 30.61
N LYS A 399 -21.71 -36.32 31.52
CA LYS A 399 -21.27 -37.55 32.19
C LYS A 399 -22.30 -38.10 33.17
N GLN A 400 -23.18 -37.27 33.72
CA GLN A 400 -24.25 -37.71 34.62
C GLN A 400 -25.44 -38.27 33.84
N ASP A 401 -25.65 -37.79 32.61
CA ASP A 401 -26.73 -38.24 31.72
C ASP A 401 -26.36 -39.43 30.83
N SER A 402 -25.09 -39.86 30.86
CA SER A 402 -24.56 -41.04 30.13
C SER A 402 -24.48 -42.25 31.04
#